data_AF-A0A0M3ILX1-F1
#
_entry.id   AF-A0A0M3ILX1-F1
#
_cell.length_a   1.000
_cell.length_b   1.000
_cell.length_c   1.000
_cell.angle_alpha   90.00
_cell.angle_beta   90.00
_cell.angle_gamma   90.00
#
_symmetry.space_group_name_H-M   'P 1'
#
loop_
_entity.id
_entity.type
_entity.pdbx_description
1 polymer ?
#
loop_
_entity_poly.entity_id
_entity_poly.type
_entity_poly.pdbx_seq_one_letter_code
_entity_poly.pdbx_strand_id
1 'polypeptide(L)'
;MALPHLGLYFFLFLYLLVGAWTFARLQFIKMALPHLGLYFFLFLYLLVGAWTFARIEDATDRRHQFEKLQRVRNAYRETATAASEACPISARNPNFRPHIYASLSKLSSLMEGREFVLNADDESQDERLFSPRWTQMASILYALSILTTTGYASATPTTLLGQWVAIGYGLLGIPLMVLAAVDVGRFLSEVVLATYAEVGINLHSFKI
;
A
#
# COMPACT_ATOMS: atom_id res chain seq x y z
N MET A 1 33.50 -46.68 -46.63
CA MET A 1 32.95 -47.19 -45.35
C MET A 1 33.59 -46.39 -44.22
N ALA A 2 33.18 -45.13 -44.01
CA ALA A 2 33.79 -44.26 -43.00
C ALA A 2 32.83 -43.10 -42.67
N LEU A 3 31.91 -43.30 -41.72
CA LEU A 3 31.10 -42.22 -41.15
C LEU A 3 30.49 -42.47 -39.74
N PRO A 4 30.99 -43.36 -38.86
CA PRO A 4 30.44 -43.46 -37.50
C PRO A 4 30.99 -42.39 -36.52
N HIS A 5 32.11 -41.73 -36.82
CA HIS A 5 32.76 -40.82 -35.87
C HIS A 5 32.15 -39.41 -35.82
N LEU A 6 31.51 -38.92 -36.89
CA LEU A 6 30.93 -37.56 -36.92
C LEU A 6 29.72 -37.39 -35.99
N GLY A 7 28.90 -38.43 -35.84
CA GLY A 7 27.72 -38.39 -34.95
C GLY A 7 28.11 -38.23 -33.48
N LEU A 8 29.22 -38.82 -33.05
CA LEU A 8 29.68 -38.75 -31.67
C LEU A 8 30.12 -37.32 -31.31
N TYR A 9 30.82 -36.62 -32.22
CA TYR A 9 31.21 -35.23 -32.02
C TYR A 9 30.01 -34.28 -31.99
N PHE A 10 28.99 -34.53 -32.82
CA PHE A 10 27.76 -33.74 -32.81
C PHE A 10 26.98 -33.89 -31.50
N PHE A 11 26.84 -35.12 -30.99
CA PHE A 11 26.22 -35.35 -29.68
C PHE A 11 27.03 -34.75 -28.52
N LEU A 12 28.36 -34.84 -28.56
CA LEU A 12 29.23 -34.21 -27.56
C LEU A 12 29.09 -32.67 -27.57
N PHE A 13 29.02 -32.08 -28.76
CA PHE A 13 28.83 -30.64 -28.95
C PHE A 13 27.47 -30.16 -28.45
N LEU A 14 26.39 -30.91 -28.74
CA LEU A 14 25.05 -30.61 -28.24
C LEU A 14 25.00 -30.74 -26.70
N TYR A 15 25.64 -31.76 -26.13
CA TYR A 15 25.71 -31.96 -24.68
C TYR A 15 26.54 -30.86 -23.99
N LEU A 16 27.63 -30.39 -24.60
CA LEU A 16 28.40 -29.25 -24.14
C LEU A 16 27.62 -27.93 -24.25
N LEU A 17 26.84 -27.73 -25.32
CA LEU A 17 25.98 -26.56 -25.47
C LEU A 17 24.87 -26.55 -24.42
N VAL A 18 24.14 -27.66 -24.26
CA VAL A 18 23.08 -27.80 -23.25
C VAL A 18 23.66 -27.71 -21.83
N GLY A 19 24.84 -28.31 -21.60
CA GLY A 19 25.59 -28.21 -20.35
C GLY A 19 26.01 -26.77 -20.03
N ALA A 20 26.58 -26.05 -21.00
CA ALA A 20 26.93 -24.63 -20.84
C ALA A 20 25.69 -23.75 -20.62
N TRP A 21 24.58 -24.05 -21.30
CA TRP A 21 23.31 -23.34 -21.17
C TRP A 21 22.66 -23.54 -19.80
N THR A 22 22.67 -24.78 -19.29
CA THR A 22 22.15 -25.11 -17.96
C THR A 22 23.06 -24.57 -16.84
N PHE A 23 24.38 -24.62 -17.03
CA PHE A 23 25.35 -24.06 -16.09
C PHE A 23 25.25 -22.53 -16.01
N ALA A 24 25.06 -21.84 -17.14
CA ALA A 24 24.79 -20.40 -17.18
C ALA A 24 23.49 -20.05 -16.43
N ARG A 25 22.39 -20.79 -16.62
CA ARG A 25 21.15 -20.60 -15.85
C ARG A 25 21.32 -20.84 -14.35
N LEU A 26 22.09 -21.84 -13.96
CA LEU A 26 22.40 -22.14 -12.56
C LEU A 26 23.25 -21.04 -11.90
N GLN A 27 24.17 -20.42 -12.64
CA GLN A 27 24.93 -19.27 -12.16
C GLN A 27 24.06 -18.02 -11.99
N PHE A 28 23.15 -17.73 -12.93
CA PHE A 28 22.17 -16.66 -12.78
C PHE A 28 21.28 -16.84 -11.54
N ILE A 29 20.81 -18.07 -11.27
CA ILE A 29 20.02 -18.37 -10.06
C ILE A 29 20.86 -18.21 -8.79
N LYS A 30 22.14 -18.62 -8.79
CA LYS A 30 23.05 -18.46 -7.65
C LYS A 30 23.41 -17.00 -7.36
N MET A 31 23.54 -16.16 -8.39
CA MET A 31 23.75 -14.71 -8.24
C MET A 31 22.47 -13.99 -7.81
N ALA A 32 21.29 -14.36 -8.35
CA ALA A 32 20.01 -13.76 -7.99
C ALA A 32 19.51 -14.15 -6.58
N LEU A 33 19.95 -15.28 -6.03
CA LEU A 33 19.51 -15.81 -4.74
C LEU A 33 19.70 -14.84 -3.54
N PRO A 34 20.88 -14.23 -3.32
CA PRO A 34 21.07 -13.27 -2.24
C PRO A 34 20.27 -11.97 -2.44
N HIS A 35 20.10 -11.54 -3.69
CA HIS A 35 19.27 -10.37 -4.04
C HIS A 35 17.80 -10.63 -3.71
N LEU A 36 17.28 -11.80 -4.11
CA LEU A 36 15.92 -12.24 -3.80
C LEU A 36 15.69 -12.41 -2.28
N GLY A 37 16.72 -12.86 -1.55
CA GLY A 37 16.71 -12.95 -0.10
C GLY A 37 16.55 -11.59 0.58
N LEU A 38 17.23 -10.54 0.08
CA LEU A 38 17.10 -9.18 0.60
C LEU A 38 15.66 -8.64 0.39
N TYR A 39 15.08 -8.83 -0.79
CA TYR A 39 13.70 -8.41 -1.08
C TYR A 39 12.68 -9.16 -0.24
N PHE A 40 12.88 -10.47 -0.07
CA PHE A 40 12.02 -11.28 0.79
C PHE A 40 12.10 -10.84 2.25
N PHE A 41 13.30 -10.54 2.74
CA PHE A 41 13.50 -10.03 4.11
C PHE A 41 12.84 -8.66 4.30
N LEU A 42 12.97 -7.75 3.32
CA LEU A 42 12.27 -6.47 3.32
C LEU A 42 10.75 -6.62 3.30
N PHE A 43 10.23 -7.57 2.53
CA PHE A 43 8.80 -7.86 2.48
C PHE A 43 8.30 -8.37 3.85
N LEU A 44 9.04 -9.28 4.50
CA LEU A 44 8.72 -9.71 5.86
C LEU A 44 8.79 -8.55 6.87
N TYR A 45 9.84 -7.71 6.77
CA TYR A 45 10.00 -6.54 7.63
C TYR A 45 8.80 -5.58 7.50
N LEU A 46 8.34 -5.35 6.28
CA LEU A 46 7.14 -4.57 5.97
C LEU A 46 5.89 -5.16 6.63
N LEU A 47 5.67 -6.48 6.51
CA LEU A 47 4.51 -7.14 7.11
C LEU A 47 4.54 -7.08 8.63
N VAL A 48 5.72 -7.26 9.25
CA VAL A 48 5.89 -7.13 10.70
C VAL A 48 5.59 -5.71 11.15
N GLY A 49 6.10 -4.70 10.44
CA GLY A 49 5.80 -3.29 10.72
C GLY A 49 4.29 -3.01 10.65
N ALA A 50 3.65 -3.41 9.55
CA ALA A 50 2.22 -3.24 9.35
C ALA A 50 1.39 -3.90 10.45
N TRP A 51 1.72 -5.15 10.79
CA TRP A 51 1.06 -5.87 11.88
C TRP A 51 1.25 -5.18 13.22
N THR A 52 2.46 -4.69 13.51
CA THR A 52 2.79 -4.00 14.76
C THR A 52 1.99 -2.72 14.92
N PHE A 53 1.98 -1.85 13.90
CA PHE A 53 1.22 -0.59 13.96
C PHE A 53 -0.29 -0.83 14.05
N ALA A 54 -0.81 -1.78 13.26
CA ALA A 54 -2.22 -2.17 13.35
C ALA A 54 -2.54 -2.62 14.78
N ARG A 55 -1.71 -3.47 15.39
CA ARG A 55 -2.01 -4.01 16.72
C ARG A 55 -1.99 -2.97 17.84
N ILE A 56 -1.06 -2.00 17.76
CA ILE A 56 -0.87 -0.95 18.77
C ILE A 56 -1.98 0.12 18.67
N GLU A 57 -2.30 0.57 17.46
CA GLU A 57 -3.16 1.74 17.27
C GLU A 57 -4.64 1.39 17.14
N ASP A 58 -5.00 0.14 16.84
CA ASP A 58 -6.38 -0.29 16.57
C ASP A 58 -7.37 0.04 17.70
N ALA A 59 -6.99 -0.15 18.96
CA ALA A 59 -7.87 0.20 20.08
C ALA A 59 -8.06 1.72 20.24
N THR A 60 -6.99 2.49 20.04
CA THR A 60 -7.00 3.95 20.21
C THR A 60 -7.72 4.62 19.04
N ASP A 61 -7.51 4.16 17.82
CA ASP A 61 -8.19 4.67 16.63
C ASP A 61 -9.70 4.42 16.73
N ARG A 62 -10.13 3.21 17.13
CA ARG A 62 -11.57 2.93 17.35
C ARG A 62 -12.23 3.94 18.28
N ARG A 63 -11.58 4.29 19.39
CA ARG A 63 -12.10 5.28 20.33
C ARG A 63 -12.19 6.67 19.70
N HIS A 64 -11.14 7.12 19.03
CA HIS A 64 -11.13 8.43 18.37
C HIS A 64 -12.17 8.54 17.25
N GLN A 65 -12.36 7.50 16.45
CA GLN A 65 -13.38 7.48 15.39
C GLN A 65 -14.78 7.51 15.98
N PHE A 66 -15.03 6.76 17.05
CA PHE A 66 -16.31 6.78 17.76
C PHE A 66 -16.61 8.17 18.35
N GLU A 67 -15.63 8.78 19.03
CA GLU A 67 -15.78 10.15 19.56
C GLU A 67 -16.01 11.18 18.46
N LYS A 68 -15.31 11.08 17.33
CA LYS A 68 -15.55 11.96 16.17
C LYS A 68 -16.97 11.83 15.66
N LEU A 69 -17.46 10.60 15.49
CA LEU A 69 -18.83 10.35 15.04
C LEU A 69 -19.85 10.90 16.03
N GLN A 70 -19.62 10.76 17.34
CA GLN A 70 -20.46 11.34 18.37
C GLN A 70 -20.46 12.88 18.32
N ARG A 71 -19.30 13.52 18.10
CA ARG A 71 -19.23 14.98 17.94
C ARG A 71 -20.02 15.45 16.73
N VAL A 72 -19.91 14.77 15.59
CA VAL A 72 -20.68 15.08 14.38
C VAL A 72 -22.18 14.91 14.64
N ARG A 73 -22.60 13.81 15.27
CA ARG A 73 -24.00 13.55 15.65
C ARG A 73 -24.55 14.64 16.56
N ASN A 74 -23.79 15.03 17.58
CA ASN A 74 -24.21 16.08 18.51
C ASN A 74 -24.36 17.43 17.80
N ALA A 75 -23.43 17.78 16.91
CA ALA A 75 -23.53 19.00 16.10
C ALA A 75 -24.76 18.99 15.18
N TYR A 76 -25.12 17.84 14.58
CA TYR A 76 -26.33 17.72 13.77
C TYR A 76 -27.59 17.88 14.61
N ARG A 77 -27.62 17.26 15.80
CA ARG A 77 -28.73 17.40 16.76
C ARG A 77 -28.91 18.85 17.17
N GLU A 78 -27.83 19.50 17.60
CA GLU A 78 -27.82 20.91 18.01
C GLU A 78 -28.27 21.86 16.89
N THR A 79 -27.76 21.64 15.68
CA THR A 79 -28.17 22.44 14.51
C THR A 79 -29.65 22.26 14.20
N ALA A 80 -30.14 21.02 14.26
CA ALA A 80 -31.55 20.73 14.01
C ALA A 80 -32.47 21.27 15.11
N THR A 81 -32.06 21.25 16.38
CA THR A 81 -32.83 21.85 17.48
C THR A 81 -32.85 23.36 17.37
N ALA A 82 -31.71 24.01 17.14
CA ALA A 82 -31.63 25.46 16.96
C ALA A 82 -32.46 25.94 15.75
N ALA A 83 -32.41 25.20 14.63
CA ALA A 83 -33.25 25.50 13.47
C ALA A 83 -34.75 25.31 13.74
N SER A 84 -35.11 24.34 14.58
CA SER A 84 -36.51 24.10 14.95
C SER A 84 -37.06 25.19 15.87
N GLU A 85 -36.22 25.71 16.78
CA GLU A 85 -36.56 26.82 17.67
C GLU A 85 -36.67 28.15 16.92
N ALA A 86 -35.78 28.40 15.97
CA ALA A 86 -35.82 29.61 15.14
C ALA A 86 -37.02 29.64 14.17
N CYS A 87 -37.45 28.47 13.66
CA CYS A 87 -38.49 28.35 12.65
C CYS A 87 -39.61 27.36 13.08
N PRO A 88 -40.44 27.70 14.08
CA PRO A 88 -41.41 26.77 14.67
C PRO A 88 -42.51 26.32 13.68
N ILE A 89 -42.88 27.16 12.72
CA ILE A 89 -43.88 26.82 11.68
C ILE A 89 -43.34 25.73 10.76
N SER A 90 -42.09 25.87 10.30
CA SER A 90 -41.42 24.89 9.45
C SER A 90 -41.11 23.60 10.20
N ALA A 91 -40.78 23.70 11.50
CA ALA A 91 -40.50 22.55 12.37
C ALA A 91 -41.70 21.61 12.56
N ARG A 92 -42.93 22.09 12.33
CA ARG A 92 -44.13 21.24 12.36
C ARG A 92 -44.16 20.20 11.25
N ASN A 93 -43.43 20.43 10.15
CA ASN A 93 -43.35 19.47 9.06
C ASN A 93 -42.45 18.28 9.48
N PRO A 94 -42.94 17.02 9.41
CA PRO A 94 -42.13 15.85 9.76
C PRO A 94 -40.85 15.71 8.92
N ASN A 95 -40.82 16.27 7.72
CA ASN A 95 -39.65 16.24 6.82
C ASN A 95 -38.61 17.33 7.12
N PHE A 96 -38.89 18.26 8.04
CA PHE A 96 -37.98 19.37 8.34
C PHE A 96 -36.63 18.87 8.89
N ARG A 97 -36.67 18.02 9.93
CA ARG A 97 -35.45 17.44 10.52
C ARG A 97 -34.67 16.55 9.54
N PRO A 98 -35.31 15.58 8.84
CA PRO A 98 -34.62 14.78 7.83
C PRO A 98 -33.95 15.61 6.73
N HIS A 99 -34.57 16.72 6.30
CA HIS A 99 -33.98 17.60 5.27
C HIS A 99 -32.71 18.32 5.75
N ILE A 100 -32.68 18.77 7.01
CA ILE A 100 -31.47 19.34 7.63
C ILE A 100 -30.37 18.28 7.68
N TYR A 101 -30.68 17.08 8.17
CA TYR A 101 -29.73 15.97 8.24
C TYR A 101 -29.18 15.61 6.85
N ALA A 102 -30.03 15.53 5.83
CA ALA A 102 -29.62 15.27 4.45
C ALA A 102 -28.69 16.37 3.88
N SER A 103 -28.92 17.63 4.24
CA SER A 103 -28.12 18.76 3.78
C SER A 103 -26.75 18.76 4.47
N LEU A 104 -26.73 18.56 5.78
CA LEU A 104 -25.49 18.44 6.56
C LEU A 104 -24.71 17.19 6.14
N SER A 105 -25.37 16.06 5.91
CA SER A 105 -24.74 14.80 5.49
C SER A 105 -24.09 14.94 4.11
N LYS A 106 -24.74 15.67 3.20
CA LYS A 106 -24.14 16.04 1.92
C LYS A 106 -22.86 16.87 2.10
N LEU A 107 -22.86 17.84 3.01
CA LEU A 107 -21.66 18.63 3.30
C LEU A 107 -20.54 17.77 3.92
N SER A 108 -20.87 16.94 4.90
CA SER A 108 -19.92 15.98 5.50
C SER A 108 -19.36 15.01 4.45
N SER A 109 -20.19 14.54 3.50
CA SER A 109 -19.73 13.65 2.42
C SER A 109 -18.71 14.31 1.49
N LEU A 110 -18.86 15.61 1.22
CA LEU A 110 -17.92 16.37 0.41
C LEU A 110 -16.60 16.60 1.15
N MET A 111 -16.65 16.84 2.46
CA MET A 111 -15.45 17.04 3.27
C MET A 111 -14.65 15.76 3.49
N GLU A 112 -15.35 14.64 3.73
CA GLU A 112 -14.70 13.34 3.96
C GLU A 112 -14.27 12.66 2.65
N GLY A 113 -14.78 13.12 1.50
CA GLY A 113 -14.51 12.52 0.19
C GLY A 113 -15.13 11.14 0.01
N ARG A 114 -16.13 10.77 0.81
CA ARG A 114 -16.87 9.51 0.76
C ARG A 114 -18.34 9.73 1.12
N GLU A 115 -19.19 8.77 0.75
CA GLU A 115 -20.58 8.80 1.17
C GLU A 115 -20.68 8.76 2.71
N PHE A 116 -21.34 9.77 3.27
CA PHE A 116 -21.60 9.93 4.69
C PHE A 116 -23.07 10.31 4.84
N VAL A 117 -23.90 9.35 5.24
CA VAL A 117 -25.35 9.54 5.43
C VAL A 117 -25.66 9.23 6.88
N LEU A 118 -25.96 10.28 7.64
CA LEU A 118 -26.34 10.17 9.03
C LEU A 118 -27.84 10.48 9.14
N ASN A 119 -28.62 9.50 9.60
CA ASN A 119 -30.03 9.69 9.91
C ASN A 119 -30.22 10.06 11.38
N ALA A 120 -31.23 10.90 11.65
CA ALA A 120 -31.46 11.45 12.99
C ALA A 120 -31.79 10.40 14.06
N ASP A 121 -32.45 9.31 13.64
CA ASP A 121 -33.09 8.34 14.54
C ASP A 121 -32.56 6.90 14.36
N ASP A 122 -31.47 6.72 13.60
CA ASP A 122 -30.92 5.41 13.27
C ASP A 122 -29.49 5.24 13.80
N GLU A 123 -29.38 4.75 15.04
CA GLU A 123 -28.11 4.45 15.71
C GLU A 123 -27.44 3.17 15.15
N SER A 124 -28.14 2.37 14.34
CA SER A 124 -27.55 1.18 13.71
C SER A 124 -26.53 1.53 12.61
N GLN A 125 -26.46 2.80 12.21
CA GLN A 125 -25.52 3.29 11.19
C GLN A 125 -24.10 3.49 11.72
N ASP A 126 -23.89 3.38 13.03
CA ASP A 126 -22.61 3.66 13.68
C ASP A 126 -21.49 2.83 13.07
N GLU A 127 -21.73 1.56 12.80
CA GLU A 127 -20.73 0.66 12.17
C GLU A 127 -20.43 1.01 10.71
N ARG A 128 -21.40 1.57 9.96
CA ARG A 128 -21.21 1.95 8.54
C ARG A 128 -20.50 3.30 8.40
N LEU A 129 -20.77 4.20 9.34
CA LEU A 129 -20.16 5.52 9.43
C LEU A 129 -18.77 5.45 10.07
N PHE A 130 -18.53 4.42 10.87
CA PHE A 130 -17.22 4.08 11.39
C PHE A 130 -16.26 3.72 10.25
N SER A 131 -15.23 4.55 10.05
CA SER A 131 -14.15 4.30 9.11
C SER A 131 -12.85 4.02 9.87
N PRO A 132 -12.44 2.76 10.04
CA PRO A 132 -11.15 2.48 10.66
C PRO A 132 -10.04 3.08 9.81
N ARG A 133 -9.16 3.90 10.41
CA ARG A 133 -7.98 4.42 9.70
C ARG A 133 -6.95 3.31 9.51
N TRP A 134 -6.85 2.41 10.48
CA TRP A 134 -5.93 1.26 10.45
C TRP A 134 -6.57 0.03 9.80
N THR A 135 -6.76 0.08 8.49
CA THR A 135 -7.06 -1.12 7.70
C THR A 135 -5.77 -1.91 7.41
N GLN A 136 -5.89 -3.16 6.98
CA GLN A 136 -4.72 -3.99 6.59
C GLN A 136 -3.86 -3.29 5.53
N MET A 137 -4.50 -2.78 4.47
CA MET A 137 -3.79 -2.05 3.41
C MET A 137 -3.24 -0.71 3.90
N ALA A 138 -4.00 0.05 4.70
CA ALA A 138 -3.49 1.30 5.26
C ALA A 138 -2.27 1.09 6.16
N SER A 139 -2.22 -0.01 6.90
CA SER A 139 -1.09 -0.36 7.78
C SER A 139 0.16 -0.72 6.96
N ILE A 140 0.00 -1.47 5.87
CA ILE A 140 1.09 -1.78 4.93
C ILE A 140 1.58 -0.51 4.26
N LEU A 141 0.68 0.33 3.76
CA LEU A 141 1.03 1.60 3.12
C LEU A 141 1.74 2.53 4.09
N TYR A 142 1.32 2.58 5.35
CA TYR A 142 1.99 3.37 6.38
C TYR A 142 3.40 2.85 6.65
N ALA A 143 3.56 1.55 6.90
CA ALA A 143 4.87 0.94 7.13
C ALA A 143 5.79 1.12 5.91
N LEU A 144 5.26 0.99 4.69
CA LEU A 144 5.98 1.25 3.44
C LEU A 144 6.40 2.71 3.35
N SER A 145 5.52 3.65 3.72
CA SER A 145 5.80 5.09 3.65
C SER A 145 6.94 5.54 4.57
N ILE A 146 7.15 4.83 5.69
CA ILE A 146 8.33 5.02 6.54
C ILE A 146 9.58 4.53 5.82
N LEU A 147 9.53 3.31 5.24
CA LEU A 147 10.67 2.71 4.52
C LEU A 147 11.10 3.57 3.33
N THR A 148 10.14 4.06 2.54
CA THR A 148 10.38 4.88 1.35
C THR A 148 10.58 6.35 1.66
N THR A 149 10.43 6.77 2.92
CA THR A 149 10.47 8.17 3.36
C THR A 149 9.44 9.08 2.66
N THR A 150 8.34 8.50 2.14
CA THR A 150 7.28 9.25 1.46
C THR A 150 6.39 10.01 2.44
N GLY A 151 6.07 9.41 3.59
CA GLY A 151 5.30 10.05 4.68
C GLY A 151 3.83 10.34 4.34
N TYR A 152 3.00 9.30 4.16
CA TYR A 152 1.54 9.49 4.00
C TYR A 152 0.87 9.84 5.34
N ALA A 153 -0.09 10.78 5.32
CA ALA A 153 -0.75 11.30 6.52
C ALA A 153 -2.10 10.63 6.88
N SER A 154 -2.63 9.73 6.03
CA SER A 154 -3.97 9.17 6.21
C SER A 154 -4.10 8.33 7.49
N ALA A 155 -3.11 7.49 7.78
CA ALA A 155 -3.03 6.68 8.99
C ALA A 155 -1.68 6.92 9.68
N THR A 156 -1.68 7.64 10.80
CA THR A 156 -0.48 7.99 11.57
C THR A 156 -0.68 7.62 13.04
N PRO A 157 0.37 7.11 13.72
CA PRO A 157 0.27 6.69 15.10
C PRO A 157 0.02 7.89 16.00
N THR A 158 -1.04 7.79 16.78
CA THR A 158 -1.45 8.82 17.74
C THR A 158 -0.94 8.50 19.14
N THR A 159 -0.60 7.24 19.42
CA THR A 159 -0.07 6.81 20.70
C THR A 159 1.42 7.13 20.81
N LEU A 160 1.86 7.47 22.03
CA LEU A 160 3.28 7.68 22.31
C LEU A 160 4.11 6.43 21.97
N LEU A 161 3.59 5.24 22.29
CA LEU A 161 4.26 3.97 21.99
C LEU A 161 4.37 3.76 20.48
N GLY A 162 3.30 3.99 19.72
CA GLY A 162 3.32 3.88 18.26
C GLY A 162 4.32 4.83 17.61
N GLN A 163 4.47 6.04 18.14
CA GLN A 163 5.47 7.02 17.66
C GLN A 163 6.91 6.56 17.92
N TRP A 164 7.21 6.06 19.12
CA TRP A 164 8.55 5.51 19.42
C TRP A 164 8.87 4.29 18.55
N VAL A 165 7.89 3.40 18.34
CA VAL A 165 8.04 2.26 17.44
C VAL A 165 8.27 2.73 16.00
N ALA A 166 7.59 3.77 15.53
CA ALA A 166 7.80 4.33 14.19
C ALA A 166 9.22 4.87 14.00
N ILE A 167 9.77 5.56 15.01
CA ILE A 167 11.16 6.05 15.00
C ILE A 167 12.14 4.87 14.91
N GLY A 168 11.99 3.87 15.77
CA GLY A 168 12.87 2.69 15.77
C GLY A 168 12.77 1.88 14.46
N TYR A 169 11.54 1.71 13.95
CA TYR A 169 11.28 1.02 12.68
C TYR A 169 11.91 1.76 11.50
N GLY A 170 11.85 3.09 11.47
CA GLY A 170 12.49 3.91 10.44
C GLY A 170 14.01 3.86 10.50
N LEU A 171 14.60 3.87 11.71
CA LEU A 171 16.07 3.87 11.88
C LEU A 171 16.73 2.62 11.27
N LEU A 172 16.09 1.46 11.39
CA LEU A 172 16.57 0.20 10.81
C LEU A 172 16.09 0.00 9.36
N GLY A 173 14.86 0.42 9.06
CA GLY A 173 14.22 0.17 7.78
C GLY A 173 14.75 1.05 6.64
N ILE A 174 15.03 2.34 6.89
CA ILE A 174 15.47 3.28 5.84
C ILE A 174 16.83 2.85 5.26
N PRO A 175 17.88 2.54 6.05
CA PRO A 175 19.15 2.06 5.49
C PRO A 175 18.99 0.77 4.68
N LEU A 176 18.18 -0.16 5.17
CA LEU A 176 17.90 -1.43 4.49
C LEU A 176 17.19 -1.20 3.15
N MET A 177 16.23 -0.28 3.10
CA MET A 177 15.51 0.09 1.88
C MET A 177 16.45 0.75 0.86
N VAL A 178 17.38 1.61 1.30
CA VAL A 178 18.40 2.20 0.41
C VAL A 178 19.29 1.12 -0.20
N LEU A 179 19.72 0.12 0.57
CA LEU A 179 20.51 -1.00 0.05
C LEU A 179 19.75 -1.77 -1.04
N ALA A 180 18.47 -2.07 -0.81
CA ALA A 180 17.64 -2.70 -1.84
C ALA A 180 17.43 -1.80 -3.06
N ALA A 181 17.23 -0.49 -2.89
CA ALA A 181 17.07 0.43 -4.01
C ALA A 181 18.32 0.49 -4.89
N VAL A 182 19.52 0.49 -4.30
CA VAL A 182 20.79 0.41 -5.05
C VAL A 182 20.87 -0.88 -5.85
N ASP A 183 20.46 -1.99 -5.25
CA ASP A 183 20.47 -3.31 -5.89
C ASP A 183 19.49 -3.39 -7.07
N VAL A 184 18.25 -2.93 -6.87
CA VAL A 184 17.23 -2.82 -7.93
C VAL A 184 17.73 -1.92 -9.06
N GLY A 185 18.39 -0.80 -8.73
CA GLY A 185 18.95 0.12 -9.71
C GLY A 185 20.02 -0.53 -10.60
N ARG A 186 20.90 -1.36 -10.03
CA ARG A 186 21.92 -2.11 -10.80
C ARG A 186 21.26 -3.13 -11.72
N PHE A 187 20.33 -3.92 -11.20
CA PHE A 187 19.59 -4.90 -11.99
C PHE A 187 18.85 -4.24 -13.17
N LEU A 188 18.15 -3.13 -12.91
CA LEU A 188 17.48 -2.34 -13.96
C LEU A 188 18.47 -1.84 -15.01
N SER A 189 19.64 -1.34 -14.59
CA SER A 189 20.67 -0.86 -15.52
C SER A 189 21.16 -1.98 -16.45
N GLU A 190 21.39 -3.18 -15.93
CA GLU A 190 21.82 -4.33 -16.73
C GLU A 190 20.74 -4.73 -17.75
N VAL A 191 19.47 -4.78 -17.32
CA VAL A 191 18.33 -5.09 -18.19
C VAL A 191 18.18 -4.05 -19.30
N VAL A 192 18.31 -2.76 -18.96
CA VAL A 192 18.25 -1.67 -19.94
C VAL A 192 19.41 -1.79 -20.94
N LEU A 193 20.64 -1.97 -20.49
CA LEU A 193 21.79 -2.11 -21.39
C LEU A 193 21.67 -3.34 -22.32
N ALA A 194 21.17 -4.47 -21.80
CA ALA A 194 20.93 -5.67 -22.59
C ALA A 194 19.88 -5.44 -23.69
N THR A 195 18.76 -4.82 -23.34
CA THR A 195 17.70 -4.48 -24.32
C THR A 195 18.18 -3.47 -25.35
N TYR A 196 18.94 -2.45 -24.95
CA TYR A 196 19.54 -1.49 -25.89
C TYR A 196 20.53 -2.16 -26.86
N ALA A 197 21.36 -3.09 -26.39
CA ALA A 197 22.29 -3.82 -27.25
C ALA A 197 21.55 -4.69 -28.28
N GLU A 198 20.49 -5.39 -27.87
CA GLU A 198 19.68 -6.22 -28.75
C GLU A 198 18.93 -5.40 -29.81
N VAL A 199 18.35 -4.25 -29.43
CA VAL A 199 17.71 -3.33 -30.39
C VAL A 199 18.74 -2.71 -31.33
N GLY A 200 19.92 -2.33 -30.83
CA GLY A 200 21.01 -1.78 -31.64
C GLY A 200 21.53 -2.75 -32.69
N ILE A 201 21.69 -4.03 -32.33
CA ILE A 201 22.08 -5.11 -33.26
C ILE A 201 20.98 -5.31 -34.33
N ASN A 202 19.71 -5.37 -33.93
CA ASN A 202 18.60 -5.53 -34.86
C ASN A 202 18.44 -4.35 -35.83
N LEU A 203 18.70 -3.11 -35.37
CA LEU A 203 18.70 -1.94 -36.26
C LEU A 203 19.84 -1.99 -37.28
N HIS A 204 21.02 -2.46 -36.89
CA HIS A 204 22.16 -2.56 -37.80
C HIS A 204 22.00 -3.70 -38.82
N SER A 205 21.26 -4.76 -38.46
CA SER A 205 20.88 -5.85 -39.37
C SER A 205 19.80 -5.45 -40.38
N PHE A 206 19.00 -4.41 -40.11
CA PHE A 206 17.92 -3.96 -41.00
C PHE A 206 18.36 -2.87 -42.00
N LYS A 207 19.57 -2.31 -41.81
CA LYS A 207 20.13 -1.22 -42.63
C LYS A 207 21.13 -1.71 -43.69
N ILE A 208 21.27 -3.03 -43.84
CA ILE A 208 22.05 -3.75 -44.87
C ILE A 208 21.05 -4.53 -45.72
#